data_AF-A0AAW0BV68-F1
#
_entry.id   AF-A0AAW0BV68-F1
#
_cell.length_a   1.000
_cell.length_b   1.000
_cell.length_c   1.000
_cell.angle_alpha   90.00
_cell.angle_beta   90.00
_cell.angle_gamma   90.00
#
_symmetry.space_group_name_H-M   'P 1'
#
loop_
_entity.id
_entity.type
_entity.pdbx_description
1 polymer ?
#
loop_
_entity_poly.entity_id
_entity_poly.type
_entity_poly.pdbx_seq_one_letter_code
_entity_poly.pdbx_strand_id
1 'polypeptide(L)'
;MACPRCGPSPENTIWDGVTLAFNRKHLLPTLEPPTVSQPQSIDRNTTRYLQNQQLIPYQAVRRLVRRVITGKPLTMNGMKAEAHIATGEEGDDGDEDKEDESSAQRGTRSERAAAKVQLEMLERLEAIPHAVEGLRRACPSLGDLFNAKFGEESVIRNEVAPDVYRRFFIQVCAEESVLQMATQPALDSLDAFVAAPNARTSSALVEIPAVHELLSFERACARSVPERTVDICRWISERGRTILNSLIKKPELLPMANCTEKPWTETGCCYGLPKIRERPWYPKLKHDLNNDVGGKRGAKCSKFYSQYGERRLTGGIMCVWCTHSICYGFHCIPKGEGRNDVFSALITRWERAPKRVIYDFACALGPYCMTREPVFFANTQFLIDDFHSVGHTKCAPAAFLKTYCNVDARLSYINSSAGECGNSGLGRIRKSVSYMSQGRAILYSKVFLCIWNRLRIQKLDQ
;
A
#
# COMPACT_ATOMS: atom_id res chain seq x y z
N MET A 1 1.63 28.23 -3.99
CA MET A 1 0.58 27.24 -3.65
C MET A 1 1.07 26.50 -2.43
N ALA A 2 0.82 27.02 -1.24
CA ALA A 2 1.28 26.42 0.02
C ALA A 2 0.19 26.59 1.08
N CYS A 3 0.03 25.59 1.94
CA CYS A 3 -0.91 25.66 3.06
C CYS A 3 -0.29 26.45 4.22
N PRO A 4 -1.03 27.39 4.85
CA PRO A 4 -0.51 28.14 5.99
C PRO A 4 -0.23 27.24 7.21
N ARG A 5 -0.94 26.11 7.36
CA ARG A 5 -0.74 25.15 8.46
C ARG A 5 0.39 24.15 8.20
N CYS A 6 0.59 23.71 6.95
CA CYS A 6 1.60 22.71 6.62
C CYS A 6 2.93 23.31 6.11
N GLY A 7 2.98 24.60 5.80
CA GLY A 7 4.15 25.23 5.21
C GLY A 7 4.44 24.77 3.78
N PRO A 8 5.66 25.00 3.25
CA PRO A 8 6.00 24.68 1.86
C PRO A 8 6.23 23.19 1.59
N SER A 9 6.60 22.41 2.61
CA SER A 9 6.87 20.97 2.49
C SER A 9 6.02 20.17 3.49
N PRO A 10 4.83 19.71 3.09
CA PRO A 10 3.92 19.02 4.00
C PRO A 10 4.45 17.62 4.35
N GLU A 11 4.35 17.22 5.61
CA GLU A 11 4.77 15.89 6.07
C GLU A 11 3.93 14.76 5.48
N ASN A 12 2.63 15.01 5.25
CA ASN A 12 1.71 14.07 4.62
C ASN A 12 1.29 14.64 3.26
N THR A 13 1.61 13.91 2.19
CA THR A 13 1.19 14.25 0.83
C THR A 13 0.18 13.23 0.33
N ILE A 14 -0.89 13.71 -0.28
CA ILE A 14 -1.96 12.88 -0.86
C ILE A 14 -1.92 13.11 -2.37
N TRP A 15 -1.71 12.04 -3.12
CA TRP A 15 -1.54 12.07 -4.57
C TRP A 15 -2.72 11.43 -5.24
N ASP A 16 -3.17 12.04 -6.33
CA ASP A 16 -4.26 11.48 -7.12
C ASP A 16 -4.18 11.92 -8.59
N GLY A 17 -4.42 10.95 -9.48
CA GLY A 17 -4.53 11.17 -10.91
C GLY A 17 -5.97 11.50 -11.30
N VAL A 18 -6.13 12.68 -11.89
CA VAL A 18 -7.43 13.25 -12.26
C VAL A 18 -7.59 13.19 -13.77
N THR A 19 -8.75 12.74 -14.25
CA THR A 19 -9.09 12.76 -15.68
C THR A 19 -9.40 14.17 -16.20
N LEU A 20 -8.52 15.13 -15.94
CA LEU A 20 -8.57 16.46 -16.50
C LEU A 20 -7.74 16.50 -17.77
N ALA A 21 -8.25 15.86 -18.82
CA ALA A 21 -7.52 15.62 -20.06
C ALA A 21 -7.96 16.55 -21.19
N PHE A 22 -7.03 16.86 -22.09
CA PHE A 22 -7.28 17.56 -23.36
C PHE A 22 -6.96 16.64 -24.55
N ASN A 23 -7.37 17.05 -25.76
CA ASN A 23 -7.20 16.21 -26.93
C ASN A 23 -5.71 16.04 -27.31
N ARG A 24 -5.27 14.80 -27.59
CA ARG A 24 -3.88 14.49 -27.98
C ARG A 24 -3.43 15.22 -29.24
N LYS A 25 -4.34 15.65 -30.12
CA LYS A 25 -4.01 16.50 -31.29
C LYS A 25 -3.42 17.87 -30.90
N HIS A 26 -3.65 18.30 -29.66
CA HIS A 26 -3.11 19.55 -29.12
C HIS A 26 -1.88 19.33 -28.24
N LEU A 27 -1.38 18.09 -28.14
CA LEU A 27 -0.17 17.78 -27.40
C LEU A 27 1.03 18.37 -28.13
N LEU A 28 1.80 19.21 -27.45
CA LEU A 28 2.99 19.84 -27.97
C LEU A 28 4.25 19.18 -27.39
N PRO A 29 5.39 19.17 -28.13
CA PRO A 29 6.67 18.67 -27.61
C PRO A 29 7.18 19.43 -26.39
N THR A 30 6.64 20.62 -26.12
CA THR A 30 6.96 21.42 -24.95
C THR A 30 6.44 20.83 -23.65
N LEU A 31 5.50 19.87 -23.69
CA LEU A 31 5.00 19.22 -22.49
C LEU A 31 6.09 18.34 -21.88
N GLU A 32 6.46 18.65 -20.64
CA GLU A 32 7.61 18.07 -19.97
C GLU A 32 7.24 17.75 -18.51
N PRO A 33 6.52 16.63 -18.28
CA PRO A 33 6.22 16.18 -16.92
C PRO A 33 7.51 15.85 -16.16
N PRO A 34 7.47 15.79 -14.81
CA PRO A 34 8.65 15.49 -14.01
C PRO A 34 9.25 14.10 -14.31
N THR A 35 8.48 13.23 -14.98
CA THR A 35 8.91 11.90 -15.45
C THR A 35 9.95 11.94 -16.56
N VAL A 36 10.17 13.09 -17.21
CA VAL A 36 11.19 13.26 -18.24
C VAL A 36 12.56 13.45 -17.60
N SER A 37 13.49 12.53 -17.90
CA SER A 37 14.90 12.68 -17.54
C SER A 37 15.63 13.52 -18.59
N GLN A 38 16.54 14.38 -18.13
CA GLN A 38 17.36 15.26 -18.96
C GLN A 38 18.76 14.67 -19.22
N PRO A 39 19.50 15.16 -20.24
CA PRO A 39 20.88 14.73 -20.51
C PRO A 39 21.82 14.87 -19.30
N GLN A 40 21.66 15.93 -18.50
CA GLN A 40 22.44 16.20 -17.29
C GLN A 40 21.96 15.43 -16.05
N SER A 41 20.97 14.52 -16.19
CA SER A 41 20.50 13.75 -15.06
C SER A 41 21.53 12.71 -14.64
N ILE A 42 21.61 12.46 -13.33
CA ILE A 42 22.53 11.48 -12.75
C ILE A 42 22.22 10.08 -13.31
N ASP A 43 23.27 9.35 -13.67
CA ASP A 43 23.17 7.95 -14.07
C ASP A 43 23.28 7.02 -12.85
N ARG A 44 22.20 6.34 -12.51
CA ARG A 44 22.13 5.31 -11.45
C ARG A 44 22.41 3.93 -12.04
N ASN A 45 23.55 3.76 -12.70
CA ASN A 45 23.95 2.48 -13.29
C ASN A 45 24.30 1.39 -12.25
N THR A 46 24.24 1.66 -10.96
CA THR A 46 24.43 0.65 -9.90
C THR A 46 23.10 0.06 -9.44
N THR A 47 21.98 0.74 -9.71
CA THR A 47 20.66 0.39 -9.22
C THR A 47 20.10 -0.86 -9.91
N ARG A 48 19.65 -1.84 -9.13
CA ARG A 48 19.08 -3.11 -9.62
C ARG A 48 17.93 -3.59 -8.72
N TYR A 49 17.07 -4.43 -9.29
CA TYR A 49 16.05 -5.14 -8.52
C TYR A 49 16.69 -6.09 -7.51
N LEU A 50 16.31 -5.95 -6.25
CA LEU A 50 16.63 -6.89 -5.19
C LEU A 50 15.53 -7.95 -5.10
N GLN A 51 15.93 -9.23 -5.11
CA GLN A 51 15.01 -10.35 -4.94
C GLN A 51 14.78 -10.64 -3.46
N ASN A 52 13.71 -11.37 -3.15
CA ASN A 52 13.41 -11.87 -1.80
C ASN A 52 13.43 -10.75 -0.74
N GLN A 53 12.68 -9.68 -0.97
CA GLN A 53 12.58 -8.56 -0.01
C GLN A 53 11.52 -8.79 1.07
N GLN A 54 10.74 -9.87 0.97
CA GLN A 54 9.69 -10.22 1.93
C GLN A 54 10.30 -10.56 3.29
N LEU A 55 9.50 -10.41 4.35
CA LEU A 55 9.89 -10.77 5.71
C LEU A 55 10.25 -12.27 5.79
N ILE A 56 9.33 -13.15 5.40
CA ILE A 56 9.65 -14.55 5.08
C ILE A 56 10.00 -14.64 3.60
N PRO A 57 11.25 -14.96 3.20
CA PRO A 57 11.63 -15.01 1.78
C PRO A 57 10.97 -16.17 1.02
N TYR A 58 10.62 -17.25 1.69
CA TYR A 58 10.14 -18.49 1.09
C TYR A 58 8.64 -18.41 0.74
N GLN A 59 8.33 -18.30 -0.56
CA GLN A 59 6.94 -18.20 -1.03
C GLN A 59 6.09 -19.42 -0.65
N ALA A 60 6.65 -20.63 -0.71
CA ALA A 60 5.95 -21.85 -0.33
C ALA A 60 5.46 -21.80 1.13
N VAL A 61 6.32 -21.35 2.06
CA VAL A 61 5.98 -21.20 3.48
C VAL A 61 4.86 -20.18 3.67
N ARG A 62 4.94 -19.00 3.01
CA ARG A 62 3.88 -17.98 3.09
C ARG A 62 2.53 -18.51 2.61
N ARG A 63 2.51 -19.32 1.53
CA ARG A 63 1.29 -19.94 1.00
C ARG A 63 0.70 -20.96 1.98
N LEU A 64 1.54 -21.81 2.58
CA LEU A 64 1.12 -22.79 3.58
C LEU A 64 0.49 -22.10 4.80
N VAL A 65 1.18 -21.10 5.36
CA VAL A 65 0.66 -20.32 6.51
C VAL A 65 -0.65 -19.65 6.15
N ARG A 66 -0.74 -18.96 5.00
CA ARG A 66 -1.99 -18.35 4.53
C ARG A 66 -3.11 -19.37 4.37
N ARG A 67 -2.83 -20.57 3.84
CA ARG A 67 -3.82 -21.64 3.71
C ARG A 67 -4.39 -22.02 5.08
N VAL A 68 -3.54 -22.28 6.08
CA VAL A 68 -3.98 -22.66 7.43
C VAL A 68 -4.87 -21.56 8.06
N ILE A 69 -4.46 -20.29 7.97
CA ILE A 69 -5.15 -19.18 8.66
C ILE A 69 -6.27 -18.53 7.85
N THR A 70 -6.57 -18.97 6.64
CA THR A 70 -7.69 -18.43 5.83
C THR A 70 -8.95 -19.24 6.09
N GLY A 71 -10.09 -18.57 6.16
CA GLY A 71 -11.38 -19.22 6.41
C GLY A 71 -11.70 -19.40 7.90
N LYS A 72 -12.73 -20.20 8.17
CA LYS A 72 -13.20 -20.47 9.54
C LYS A 72 -12.09 -21.08 10.41
N PRO A 73 -12.07 -20.80 11.73
CA PRO A 73 -11.13 -21.44 12.65
C PRO A 73 -11.18 -22.97 12.54
N LEU A 74 -10.01 -23.61 12.49
CA LEU A 74 -9.91 -25.07 12.55
C LEU A 74 -10.12 -25.51 14.00
N THR A 75 -11.22 -26.19 14.27
CA THR A 75 -11.54 -26.78 15.58
C THR A 75 -12.16 -28.15 15.34
N MET A 76 -11.92 -29.12 16.22
CA MET A 76 -12.55 -30.44 16.12
C MET A 76 -14.09 -30.36 16.08
N ASN A 77 -14.68 -29.44 16.83
CA ASN A 77 -16.13 -29.22 16.87
C ASN A 77 -16.63 -28.58 15.57
N GLY A 78 -15.90 -27.61 15.01
CA GLY A 78 -16.21 -27.06 13.69
C GLY A 78 -16.11 -28.10 12.58
N MET A 79 -15.13 -29.00 12.68
CA MET A 79 -14.98 -30.12 11.75
C MET A 79 -16.14 -31.12 11.85
N LYS A 80 -16.57 -31.45 13.07
CA LYS A 80 -17.75 -32.31 13.28
C LYS A 80 -19.04 -31.65 12.79
N ALA A 81 -19.23 -30.37 13.09
CA ALA A 81 -20.42 -29.62 12.66
C ALA A 81 -20.52 -29.53 11.13
N GLU A 82 -19.40 -29.27 10.43
CA GLU A 82 -19.39 -29.24 8.97
C GLU A 82 -19.53 -30.63 8.34
N ALA A 83 -19.09 -31.69 9.02
CA ALA A 83 -19.37 -33.07 8.64
C ALA A 83 -20.85 -33.45 8.84
N HIS A 84 -21.50 -32.99 9.91
CA HIS A 84 -22.93 -33.24 10.17
C HIS A 84 -23.85 -32.49 9.20
N ILE A 85 -23.50 -31.25 8.83
CA ILE A 85 -24.21 -30.50 7.78
C ILE A 85 -24.05 -31.19 6.41
N ALA A 86 -22.94 -31.88 6.17
CA ALA A 86 -22.71 -32.65 4.95
C ALA A 86 -23.51 -33.97 4.90
N THR A 87 -23.97 -34.51 6.04
CA THR A 87 -24.70 -35.79 6.13
C THR A 87 -26.23 -35.67 6.15
N GLY A 88 -26.79 -34.46 6.01
CA GLY A 88 -28.21 -34.29 5.71
C GLY A 88 -29.20 -34.71 6.80
N GLU A 89 -28.94 -34.41 8.08
CA GLU A 89 -30.03 -34.41 9.06
C GLU A 89 -30.73 -33.05 9.01
N GLU A 90 -31.83 -33.01 8.25
CA GLU A 90 -32.76 -31.88 8.17
C GLU A 90 -33.33 -31.60 9.56
N GLY A 91 -32.94 -30.46 10.14
CA GLY A 91 -33.76 -29.79 11.14
C GLY A 91 -34.95 -29.17 10.43
N ASP A 92 -36.10 -29.81 10.58
CA ASP A 92 -37.43 -29.31 10.19
C ASP A 92 -37.72 -28.01 10.96
N ASP A 93 -37.50 -26.87 10.31
CA ASP A 93 -38.11 -25.60 10.71
C ASP A 93 -38.63 -24.94 9.44
N GLY A 94 -39.96 -24.98 9.33
CA GLY A 94 -40.70 -24.49 8.18
C GLY A 94 -40.58 -22.99 7.97
N ASP A 95 -40.41 -22.60 6.71
CA ASP A 95 -40.98 -21.37 6.20
C ASP A 95 -41.17 -21.50 4.68
N GLU A 96 -42.43 -21.47 4.27
CA GLU A 96 -42.89 -21.47 2.89
C GLU A 96 -42.58 -20.10 2.26
N ASP A 97 -41.80 -20.09 1.19
CA ASP A 97 -42.01 -19.30 -0.04
C ASP A 97 -40.69 -19.05 -0.79
N LYS A 98 -40.50 -19.75 -1.92
CA LYS A 98 -40.02 -19.22 -3.22
C LYS A 98 -39.80 -20.33 -4.26
N GLU A 99 -40.40 -20.07 -5.42
CA GLU A 99 -40.57 -20.93 -6.61
C GLU A 99 -39.26 -21.35 -7.33
N ASP A 100 -39.36 -22.52 -7.97
CA ASP A 100 -38.68 -23.01 -9.18
C ASP A 100 -37.15 -23.25 -9.22
N GLU A 101 -36.65 -24.13 -8.33
CA GLU A 101 -35.55 -25.05 -8.66
C GLU A 101 -35.91 -26.47 -8.16
N SER A 102 -35.75 -27.51 -9.00
CA SER A 102 -36.06 -28.89 -8.59
C SER A 102 -35.22 -29.32 -7.37
N SER A 103 -35.85 -29.96 -6.38
CA SER A 103 -35.23 -30.41 -5.12
C SER A 103 -33.96 -31.26 -5.32
N ALA A 104 -33.92 -32.06 -6.40
CA ALA A 104 -32.77 -32.88 -6.78
C ALA A 104 -31.53 -32.07 -7.22
N GLN A 105 -31.72 -30.92 -7.87
CA GLN A 105 -30.61 -30.01 -8.24
C GLN A 105 -30.06 -29.25 -7.03
N ARG A 106 -30.90 -28.91 -6.05
CA ARG A 106 -30.46 -28.34 -4.76
C ARG A 106 -29.64 -29.33 -3.94
N GLY A 107 -30.08 -30.58 -3.82
CA GLY A 107 -29.36 -31.64 -3.09
C GLY A 107 -27.94 -31.87 -3.64
N THR A 108 -27.83 -32.09 -4.96
CA THR A 108 -26.53 -32.34 -5.62
C THR A 108 -25.57 -31.14 -5.58
N ARG A 109 -26.08 -29.90 -5.55
CA ARG A 109 -25.25 -28.69 -5.41
C ARG A 109 -24.79 -28.48 -3.96
N SER A 110 -25.65 -28.79 -2.99
CA SER A 110 -25.35 -28.74 -1.56
C SER A 110 -24.27 -29.76 -1.18
N GLU A 111 -24.43 -31.01 -1.62
CA GLU A 111 -23.46 -32.10 -1.40
C GLU A 111 -22.07 -31.77 -1.98
N ARG A 112 -22.02 -31.22 -3.20
CA ARG A 112 -20.75 -30.78 -3.82
C ARG A 112 -20.11 -29.62 -3.07
N ALA A 113 -20.90 -28.70 -2.51
CA ALA A 113 -20.39 -27.60 -1.71
C ALA A 113 -19.83 -28.11 -0.37
N ALA A 114 -20.53 -29.05 0.28
CA ALA A 114 -20.09 -29.67 1.53
C ALA A 114 -18.79 -30.48 1.35
N ALA A 115 -18.72 -31.32 0.31
CA ALA A 115 -17.51 -32.07 -0.04
C ALA A 115 -16.31 -31.15 -0.31
N LYS A 116 -16.55 -29.99 -0.94
CA LYS A 116 -15.51 -28.99 -1.18
C LYS A 116 -15.00 -28.35 0.10
N VAL A 117 -15.91 -28.03 1.05
CA VAL A 117 -15.54 -27.49 2.36
C VAL A 117 -14.71 -28.51 3.14
N GLN A 118 -15.14 -29.77 3.17
CA GLN A 118 -14.41 -30.84 3.85
C GLN A 118 -13.01 -31.07 3.26
N LEU A 119 -12.88 -31.07 1.93
CA LEU A 119 -11.59 -31.17 1.26
C LEU A 119 -10.68 -29.97 1.61
N GLU A 120 -11.22 -28.75 1.59
CA GLU A 120 -10.47 -27.55 1.97
C GLU A 120 -9.96 -27.63 3.41
N MET A 121 -10.75 -28.18 4.33
CA MET A 121 -10.33 -28.37 5.72
C MET A 121 -9.21 -29.41 5.86
N LEU A 122 -9.31 -30.54 5.17
CA LEU A 122 -8.24 -31.56 5.15
C LEU A 122 -6.94 -30.98 4.61
N GLU A 123 -6.99 -30.27 3.47
CA GLU A 123 -5.82 -29.60 2.89
C GLU A 123 -5.20 -28.56 3.85
N ARG A 124 -6.02 -27.92 4.70
CA ARG A 124 -5.53 -26.98 5.71
C ARG A 124 -4.86 -27.70 6.87
N LEU A 125 -5.38 -28.83 7.33
CA LEU A 125 -4.77 -29.65 8.39
C LEU A 125 -3.43 -30.22 7.94
N GLU A 126 -3.38 -30.82 6.74
CA GLU A 126 -2.15 -31.35 6.15
C GLU A 126 -1.06 -30.26 5.99
N ALA A 127 -1.48 -29.00 5.79
CA ALA A 127 -0.55 -27.88 5.66
C ALA A 127 0.10 -27.45 6.99
N ILE A 128 -0.49 -27.76 8.16
CA ILE A 128 -0.02 -27.31 9.48
C ILE A 128 1.43 -27.72 9.76
N PRO A 129 1.81 -29.01 9.74
CA PRO A 129 3.18 -29.42 10.09
C PRO A 129 4.23 -28.80 9.16
N HIS A 130 3.91 -28.69 7.87
CA HIS A 130 4.79 -28.05 6.88
C HIS A 130 4.91 -26.54 7.08
N ALA A 131 3.83 -25.87 7.48
CA ALA A 131 3.85 -24.45 7.83
C ALA A 131 4.72 -24.20 9.08
N VAL A 132 4.54 -25.00 10.14
CA VAL A 132 5.32 -24.91 11.38
C VAL A 132 6.81 -25.11 11.10
N GLU A 133 7.17 -26.18 10.38
CA GLU A 133 8.56 -26.47 10.03
C GLU A 133 9.17 -25.36 9.18
N GLY A 134 8.44 -24.89 8.16
CA GLY A 134 8.88 -23.78 7.32
C GLY A 134 9.09 -22.47 8.09
N LEU A 135 8.23 -22.19 9.07
CA LEU A 135 8.36 -21.04 9.95
C LEU A 135 9.54 -21.19 10.91
N ARG A 136 9.74 -22.35 11.53
CA ARG A 136 10.88 -22.60 12.43
C ARG A 136 12.22 -22.42 11.73
N ARG A 137 12.33 -22.83 10.46
CA ARG A 137 13.51 -22.56 9.63
C ARG A 137 13.77 -21.08 9.40
N ALA A 138 12.72 -20.27 9.32
CA ALA A 138 12.85 -18.83 9.17
C ALA A 138 13.14 -18.13 10.51
N CYS A 139 12.44 -18.51 11.57
CA CYS A 139 12.58 -18.06 12.95
C CYS A 139 11.93 -19.11 13.89
N PRO A 140 12.70 -19.77 14.77
CA PRO A 140 12.16 -20.79 15.68
C PRO A 140 10.97 -20.27 16.50
N SER A 141 11.11 -19.12 17.16
CA SER A 141 10.07 -18.50 17.98
C SER A 141 8.80 -18.17 17.20
N LEU A 142 8.91 -17.84 15.90
CA LEU A 142 7.76 -17.62 15.02
C LEU A 142 7.01 -18.92 14.72
N GLY A 143 7.74 -20.00 14.45
CA GLY A 143 7.15 -21.32 14.23
C GLY A 143 6.50 -21.89 15.49
N ASP A 144 7.10 -21.66 16.66
CA ASP A 144 6.54 -22.08 17.94
C ASP A 144 5.28 -21.27 18.30
N LEU A 145 5.28 -19.96 18.05
CA LEU A 145 4.08 -19.15 18.20
C LEU A 145 2.96 -19.62 17.28
N PHE A 146 3.27 -19.94 16.02
CA PHE A 146 2.30 -20.45 15.08
C PHE A 146 1.74 -21.80 15.53
N ASN A 147 2.59 -22.74 15.94
CA ASN A 147 2.18 -24.05 16.42
C ASN A 147 1.29 -23.94 17.67
N ALA A 148 1.62 -23.03 18.59
CA ALA A 148 0.84 -22.82 19.81
C ALA A 148 -0.57 -22.23 19.56
N LYS A 149 -0.80 -21.58 18.41
CA LYS A 149 -2.08 -20.89 18.11
C LYS A 149 -2.87 -21.53 16.97
N PHE A 150 -2.19 -22.19 16.04
CA PHE A 150 -2.78 -22.76 14.83
C PHE A 150 -2.31 -24.21 14.57
N GLY A 151 -1.51 -24.78 15.48
CA GLY A 151 -1.02 -26.15 15.38
C GLY A 151 -2.09 -27.19 15.70
N GLU A 152 -1.74 -28.45 15.47
CA GLU A 152 -2.64 -29.60 15.66
C GLU A 152 -3.22 -29.68 17.08
N GLU A 153 -2.40 -29.41 18.10
CA GLU A 153 -2.87 -29.39 19.49
C GLU A 153 -3.97 -28.35 19.74
N SER A 154 -3.86 -27.16 19.13
CA SER A 154 -4.89 -26.11 19.25
C SER A 154 -6.20 -26.57 18.61
N VAL A 155 -6.12 -27.25 17.47
CA VAL A 155 -7.30 -27.81 16.79
C VAL A 155 -7.97 -28.87 17.66
N ILE A 156 -7.18 -29.80 18.22
CA ILE A 156 -7.64 -30.88 19.09
C ILE A 156 -8.33 -30.33 20.34
N ARG A 157 -7.77 -29.27 20.94
CA ARG A 157 -8.33 -28.59 22.12
C ARG A 157 -9.52 -27.69 21.82
N ASN A 158 -9.93 -27.56 20.55
CA ASN A 158 -10.97 -26.61 20.12
C ASN A 158 -10.65 -25.15 20.46
N GLU A 159 -9.37 -24.79 20.54
CA GLU A 159 -8.95 -23.43 20.84
C GLU A 159 -9.03 -22.56 19.58
N VAL A 160 -9.73 -21.43 19.69
CA VAL A 160 -9.77 -20.42 18.63
C VAL A 160 -8.74 -19.34 18.94
N ALA A 161 -7.73 -19.23 18.09
CA ALA A 161 -6.73 -18.17 18.21
C ALA A 161 -7.40 -16.78 18.14
N PRO A 162 -7.07 -15.87 19.09
CA PRO A 162 -7.47 -14.47 18.99
C PRO A 162 -7.04 -13.85 17.65
N ASP A 163 -7.89 -13.00 17.08
CA ASP A 163 -7.68 -12.43 15.74
C ASP A 163 -6.38 -11.64 15.59
N VAL A 164 -5.82 -11.11 16.68
CA VAL A 164 -4.53 -10.42 16.66
C VAL A 164 -3.40 -11.32 16.11
N TYR A 165 -3.39 -12.62 16.44
CA TYR A 165 -2.41 -13.56 15.91
C TYR A 165 -2.63 -13.78 14.42
N ARG A 166 -3.89 -13.90 13.97
CA ARG A 166 -4.23 -14.03 12.55
C ARG A 166 -3.75 -12.81 11.75
N ARG A 167 -4.05 -11.59 12.23
CA ARG A 167 -3.60 -10.33 11.59
C ARG A 167 -2.09 -10.24 11.54
N PHE A 168 -1.41 -10.65 12.61
CA PHE A 168 0.05 -10.74 12.64
C PHE A 168 0.61 -11.68 11.57
N PHE A 169 0.11 -12.92 11.46
CA PHE A 169 0.59 -13.86 10.44
C PHE A 169 0.22 -13.46 9.01
N ILE A 170 -0.94 -12.83 8.78
CA ILE A 170 -1.28 -12.23 7.47
C ILE A 170 -0.23 -11.21 7.06
N GLN A 171 0.18 -10.35 7.99
CA GLN A 171 1.18 -9.31 7.76
C GLN A 171 2.58 -9.88 7.55
N VAL A 172 2.99 -10.87 8.34
CA VAL A 172 4.33 -11.49 8.21
C VAL A 172 4.46 -12.30 6.91
N CYS A 173 3.36 -12.88 6.43
CA CYS A 173 3.29 -13.58 5.16
C CYS A 173 2.92 -12.68 3.97
N ALA A 174 3.02 -11.35 4.11
CA ALA A 174 2.89 -10.41 3.00
C ALA A 174 3.82 -10.76 1.83
N GLU A 175 3.37 -10.53 0.59
CA GLU A 175 4.20 -10.69 -0.62
C GLU A 175 5.04 -9.44 -0.91
N GLU A 176 4.72 -8.37 -0.20
CA GLU A 176 5.36 -7.07 -0.15
C GLU A 176 6.76 -7.11 0.50
N SER A 177 7.56 -6.09 0.22
CA SER A 177 8.85 -5.92 0.91
C SER A 177 8.62 -5.68 2.41
N VAL A 178 9.52 -6.21 3.25
CA VAL A 178 9.54 -5.92 4.70
C VAL A 178 9.59 -4.41 4.96
N LEU A 179 10.19 -3.63 4.05
CA LEU A 179 10.31 -2.18 4.18
C LEU A 179 9.01 -1.42 3.90
N GLN A 180 7.97 -2.08 3.36
CA GLN A 180 6.63 -1.51 3.33
C GLN A 180 5.91 -1.65 4.67
N MET A 181 6.32 -2.63 5.47
CA MET A 181 5.80 -2.84 6.82
C MET A 181 6.58 -2.04 7.86
N ALA A 182 7.90 -1.98 7.74
CA ALA A 182 8.80 -1.32 8.68
C ALA A 182 9.74 -0.38 7.94
N THR A 183 9.43 0.91 7.99
CA THR A 183 10.34 1.98 7.58
C THR A 183 11.57 2.03 8.50
N GLN A 184 12.60 2.80 8.16
CA GLN A 184 13.77 2.95 9.02
C GLN A 184 13.42 3.43 10.45
N PRO A 185 12.57 4.46 10.67
CA PRO A 185 12.14 4.84 12.02
C PRO A 185 11.39 3.74 12.79
N ALA A 186 10.61 2.92 12.07
CA ALA A 186 9.93 1.77 12.65
C ALA A 186 10.91 0.66 13.05
N LEU A 187 11.98 0.44 12.27
CA LEU A 187 13.09 -0.45 12.63
C LEU A 187 13.88 0.08 13.83
N ASP A 188 14.14 1.40 13.89
CA ASP A 188 14.78 2.03 15.05
C ASP A 188 13.93 1.81 16.33
N SER A 189 12.60 1.89 16.20
CA SER A 189 11.66 1.62 17.29
C SER A 189 11.63 0.15 17.69
N LEU A 190 11.76 -0.78 16.74
CA LEU A 190 11.92 -2.22 17.02
C LEU A 190 13.20 -2.50 17.79
N ASP A 191 14.33 -1.91 17.38
CA ASP A 191 15.60 -2.08 18.07
C ASP A 191 15.53 -1.57 19.51
N ALA A 192 14.90 -0.41 19.73
CA ALA A 192 14.66 0.13 21.07
C ALA A 192 13.77 -0.79 21.92
N PHE A 193 12.75 -1.41 21.33
CA PHE A 193 11.92 -2.39 22.02
C PHE A 193 12.68 -3.67 22.36
N VAL A 194 13.46 -4.22 21.43
CA VAL A 194 14.26 -5.43 21.67
C VAL A 194 15.32 -5.22 22.75
N ALA A 195 15.95 -4.04 22.78
CA ALA A 195 16.92 -3.69 23.81
C ALA A 195 16.29 -3.51 25.21
N ALA A 196 15.06 -3.01 25.28
CA ALA A 196 14.35 -2.80 26.53
C ALA A 196 12.84 -3.07 26.39
N PRO A 197 12.38 -4.33 26.49
CA PRO A 197 10.97 -4.69 26.31
C PRO A 197 10.09 -4.18 27.46
N ASN A 198 9.43 -3.03 27.28
CA ASN A 198 8.57 -2.42 28.30
C ASN A 198 7.39 -1.66 27.67
N ALA A 199 6.49 -1.11 28.49
CA ALA A 199 5.26 -0.50 28.00
C ALA A 199 5.54 0.66 27.03
N ARG A 200 6.51 1.50 27.39
CA ARG A 200 6.89 2.67 26.60
C ARG A 200 7.43 2.27 25.24
N THR A 201 8.33 1.28 25.19
CA THR A 201 8.92 0.84 23.91
C THR A 201 7.94 0.03 23.06
N SER A 202 7.02 -0.74 23.67
CA SER A 202 5.92 -1.38 22.93
C SER A 202 4.94 -0.37 22.32
N SER A 203 4.59 0.69 23.06
CA SER A 203 3.72 1.77 22.57
C SER A 203 4.35 2.61 21.45
N ALA A 204 5.67 2.59 21.31
CA ALA A 204 6.36 3.27 20.21
C ALA A 204 6.19 2.53 18.86
N LEU A 205 5.79 1.26 18.87
CA LEU A 205 5.67 0.42 17.68
C LEU A 205 4.37 0.62 16.88
N VAL A 206 3.64 1.71 17.11
CA VAL A 206 2.41 2.05 16.36
C VAL A 206 2.64 2.16 14.85
N GLU A 207 3.88 2.41 14.41
CA GLU A 207 4.26 2.40 12.99
C GLU A 207 4.35 0.98 12.39
N ILE A 208 4.14 -0.07 13.19
CA ILE A 208 3.99 -1.46 12.76
C ILE A 208 2.74 -2.05 13.45
N PRO A 209 1.51 -1.75 12.96
CA PRO A 209 0.26 -2.03 13.67
C PRO A 209 0.11 -3.48 14.12
N ALA A 210 0.43 -4.44 13.24
CA ALA A 210 0.31 -5.86 13.56
C ALA A 210 1.22 -6.31 14.72
N VAL A 211 2.41 -5.71 14.86
CA VAL A 211 3.31 -5.98 15.99
C VAL A 211 2.82 -5.25 17.24
N HIS A 212 2.41 -3.99 17.11
CA HIS A 212 1.87 -3.22 18.23
C HIS A 212 0.65 -3.88 18.87
N GLU A 213 -0.31 -4.33 18.06
CA GLU A 213 -1.50 -5.04 18.55
C GLU A 213 -1.12 -6.35 19.26
N LEU A 214 -0.21 -7.14 18.68
CA LEU A 214 0.26 -8.40 19.27
C LEU A 214 0.89 -8.16 20.65
N LEU A 215 1.81 -7.21 20.74
CA LEU A 215 2.49 -6.87 22.00
C LEU A 215 1.50 -6.34 23.04
N SER A 216 0.56 -5.49 22.62
CA SER A 216 -0.47 -4.95 23.52
C SER A 216 -1.38 -6.05 24.07
N PHE A 217 -1.79 -6.98 23.22
CA PHE A 217 -2.60 -8.12 23.60
C PHE A 217 -1.85 -9.04 24.58
N GLU A 218 -0.64 -9.49 24.23
CA GLU A 218 0.09 -10.43 25.10
C GLU A 218 0.45 -9.81 26.45
N ARG A 219 0.79 -8.52 26.47
CA ARG A 219 1.02 -7.79 27.72
C ARG A 219 -0.24 -7.70 28.57
N ALA A 220 -1.40 -7.45 27.97
CA ALA A 220 -2.66 -7.42 28.70
C ALA A 220 -2.98 -8.77 29.36
N CYS A 221 -2.64 -9.88 28.69
CA CYS A 221 -2.85 -11.24 29.22
C CYS A 221 -1.84 -11.62 30.31
N ALA A 222 -0.55 -11.33 30.14
CA ALA A 222 0.53 -11.89 30.98
C ALA A 222 1.29 -10.86 31.83
N ARG A 223 0.89 -9.58 31.81
CA ARG A 223 1.60 -8.42 32.42
C ARG A 223 3.02 -8.16 31.90
N SER A 224 3.59 -9.08 31.12
CA SER A 224 4.83 -8.93 30.37
C SER A 224 4.67 -9.47 28.94
N VAL A 225 5.61 -9.14 28.06
CA VAL A 225 5.68 -9.72 26.72
C VAL A 225 6.49 -11.03 26.80
N PRO A 226 5.99 -12.15 26.27
CA PRO A 226 6.74 -13.41 26.19
C PRO A 226 8.08 -13.26 25.46
N GLU A 227 9.12 -13.96 25.92
CA GLU A 227 10.45 -13.93 25.31
C GLU A 227 10.42 -14.31 23.82
N ARG A 228 9.65 -15.34 23.45
CA ARG A 228 9.42 -15.73 22.06
C ARG A 228 8.96 -14.56 21.17
N THR A 229 8.17 -13.64 21.69
CA THR A 229 7.63 -12.50 20.94
C THR A 229 8.67 -11.39 20.81
N VAL A 230 9.53 -11.22 21.82
CA VAL A 230 10.72 -10.36 21.73
C VAL A 230 11.68 -10.89 20.67
N ASP A 231 11.91 -12.20 20.60
CA ASP A 231 12.75 -12.83 19.58
C ASP A 231 12.19 -12.63 18.16
N ILE A 232 10.88 -12.75 17.99
CA ILE A 232 10.21 -12.44 16.72
C ILE A 232 10.44 -10.97 16.33
N CYS A 233 10.33 -10.03 17.28
CA CYS A 233 10.59 -8.61 17.00
C CYS A 233 12.06 -8.37 16.59
N ARG A 234 13.01 -9.05 17.23
CA ARG A 234 14.44 -9.01 16.86
C ARG A 234 14.64 -9.51 15.43
N TRP A 235 14.06 -10.66 15.11
CA TRP A 235 14.12 -11.23 13.76
C TRP A 235 13.52 -10.30 12.69
N ILE A 236 12.38 -9.65 12.97
CA ILE A 236 11.79 -8.65 12.07
C ILE A 236 12.76 -7.50 11.84
N SER A 237 13.37 -6.97 12.90
CA SER A 237 14.32 -5.86 12.80
C SER A 237 15.54 -6.23 11.97
N GLU A 238 16.20 -7.35 12.30
CA GLU A 238 17.38 -7.86 11.58
C GLU A 238 17.10 -8.07 10.09
N ARG A 239 15.93 -8.64 9.77
CA ARG A 239 15.49 -8.83 8.40
C ARG A 239 15.28 -7.51 7.68
N GLY A 240 14.59 -6.56 8.31
CA GLY A 240 14.36 -5.22 7.77
C GLY A 240 15.67 -4.48 7.49
N ARG A 241 16.59 -4.46 8.46
CA ARG A 241 17.93 -3.87 8.34
C ARG A 241 18.74 -4.50 7.21
N THR A 242 18.71 -5.83 7.10
CA THR A 242 19.41 -6.56 6.04
C THR A 242 18.93 -6.12 4.66
N ILE A 243 17.61 -6.01 4.45
CA ILE A 243 17.05 -5.57 3.18
C ILE A 243 17.34 -4.09 2.92
N LEU A 244 17.19 -3.23 3.92
CA LEU A 244 17.49 -1.80 3.81
C LEU A 244 18.96 -1.56 3.43
N ASN A 245 19.89 -2.19 4.14
CA ASN A 245 21.32 -2.09 3.87
C ASN A 245 21.68 -2.68 2.49
N SER A 246 20.99 -3.74 2.06
CA SER A 246 21.18 -4.32 0.73
C SER A 246 20.74 -3.39 -0.40
N LEU A 247 19.75 -2.51 -0.16
CA LEU A 247 19.34 -1.46 -1.08
C LEU A 247 20.29 -0.25 -1.00
N ILE A 248 20.78 0.09 0.19
CA ILE A 248 21.63 1.27 0.44
C ILE A 248 23.13 1.01 0.18
N LYS A 249 23.57 -0.22 -0.14
CA LYS A 249 24.98 -0.68 -0.30
C LYS A 249 26.07 0.39 -0.53
N LYS A 250 25.83 1.35 -1.44
CA LYS A 250 26.56 2.62 -1.47
C LYS A 250 25.55 3.77 -1.34
N PRO A 251 25.56 4.55 -0.23
CA PRO A 251 24.63 5.66 -0.07
C PRO A 251 25.02 6.75 -1.07
N GLU A 252 24.34 6.77 -2.20
CA GLU A 252 24.54 7.80 -3.21
C GLU A 252 23.46 8.87 -3.02
N LEU A 253 23.85 10.01 -2.46
CA LEU A 253 22.94 11.13 -2.20
C LEU A 253 22.34 11.67 -3.51
N LEU A 254 21.15 12.28 -3.39
CA LEU A 254 20.52 13.05 -4.46
C LEU A 254 20.95 14.52 -4.34
N PRO A 255 22.02 14.95 -5.05
CA PRO A 255 22.50 16.32 -4.94
C PRO A 255 21.44 17.29 -5.44
N MET A 256 21.28 18.39 -4.72
CA MET A 256 20.50 19.52 -5.20
C MET A 256 21.28 20.20 -6.32
N ALA A 257 20.57 20.56 -7.39
CA ALA A 257 21.11 21.29 -8.52
C ALA A 257 20.28 22.55 -8.76
N ASN A 258 20.94 23.60 -9.25
CA ASN A 258 20.23 24.77 -9.73
C ASN A 258 19.65 24.43 -11.12
N CYS A 259 18.44 23.87 -11.14
CA CYS A 259 17.78 23.45 -12.37
C CYS A 259 17.09 24.65 -13.03
N THR A 260 17.50 25.01 -14.25
CA THR A 260 16.75 25.96 -15.07
C THR A 260 15.41 25.35 -15.45
N GLU A 261 14.33 25.88 -14.90
CA GLU A 261 12.98 25.39 -15.16
C GLU A 261 12.31 26.19 -16.27
N LYS A 262 11.85 25.50 -17.32
CA LYS A 262 11.04 26.09 -18.38
C LYS A 262 9.68 26.55 -17.82
N PRO A 263 9.02 27.54 -18.43
CA PRO A 263 7.72 28.02 -17.96
C PRO A 263 6.70 26.88 -17.80
N TRP A 264 6.07 26.79 -16.62
CA TRP A 264 5.05 25.77 -16.33
C TRP A 264 3.86 25.81 -17.29
N THR A 265 3.59 26.97 -17.90
CA THR A 265 2.57 27.19 -18.94
C THR A 265 2.83 26.37 -20.20
N GLU A 266 4.09 26.00 -20.44
CA GLU A 266 4.51 25.18 -21.57
C GLU A 266 4.68 23.72 -21.15
N THR A 267 5.43 23.48 -20.07
CA THR A 267 5.76 22.12 -19.59
C THR A 267 4.56 21.38 -19.02
N GLY A 268 3.53 22.12 -18.59
CA GLY A 268 2.38 21.56 -17.89
C GLY A 268 2.74 21.03 -16.50
N CYS A 269 3.89 21.42 -15.94
CA CYS A 269 4.37 21.01 -14.64
C CYS A 269 4.40 22.23 -13.70
N CYS A 270 3.42 22.35 -12.81
CA CYS A 270 3.23 23.52 -11.96
C CYS A 270 3.16 23.13 -10.49
N TYR A 271 4.25 23.37 -9.76
CA TYR A 271 4.34 23.14 -8.32
C TYR A 271 4.58 24.44 -7.57
N GLY A 272 4.15 24.51 -6.32
CA GLY A 272 4.56 25.56 -5.38
C GLY A 272 6.02 25.44 -4.96
N LEU A 273 6.64 24.29 -5.19
CA LEU A 273 8.04 23.98 -4.91
C LEU A 273 8.89 24.11 -6.18
N PRO A 274 10.10 24.70 -6.08
CA PRO A 274 11.00 24.80 -7.23
C PRO A 274 11.49 23.42 -7.68
N LYS A 275 11.91 23.31 -8.94
CA LYS A 275 12.70 22.16 -9.39
C LYS A 275 14.09 22.26 -8.78
N ILE A 276 14.44 21.32 -7.92
CA ILE A 276 15.72 21.30 -7.19
C ILE A 276 16.65 20.18 -7.64
N ARG A 277 16.16 19.25 -8.47
CA ARG A 277 16.92 18.13 -9.02
C ARG A 277 16.39 17.72 -10.38
N GLU A 278 17.26 17.11 -11.17
CA GLU A 278 16.85 16.33 -12.34
C GLU A 278 16.46 14.91 -11.95
N ARG A 279 15.53 14.32 -12.70
CA ARG A 279 15.10 12.94 -12.50
C ARG A 279 16.23 11.99 -12.95
N PRO A 280 16.85 11.18 -12.06
CA PRO A 280 17.94 10.29 -12.44
C PRO A 280 17.55 9.23 -13.47
N TRP A 281 18.54 8.72 -14.19
CA TRP A 281 18.42 7.59 -15.11
C TRP A 281 18.68 6.27 -14.39
N TYR A 282 17.87 5.24 -14.69
CA TYR A 282 18.01 3.90 -14.10
C TYR A 282 18.19 2.84 -15.19
N PRO A 283 19.30 2.83 -15.94
CA PRO A 283 19.44 2.05 -17.18
C PRO A 283 19.30 0.52 -16.98
N LYS A 284 19.56 0.03 -15.77
CA LYS A 284 19.50 -1.40 -15.44
C LYS A 284 18.13 -1.87 -14.95
N LEU A 285 17.18 -0.96 -14.74
CA LEU A 285 15.80 -1.30 -14.40
C LEU A 285 14.97 -1.45 -15.68
N LYS A 286 15.15 -2.57 -16.39
CA LYS A 286 14.57 -2.81 -17.73
C LYS A 286 13.06 -2.55 -17.85
N HIS A 287 12.30 -2.72 -16.76
CA HIS A 287 10.85 -2.46 -16.75
C HIS A 287 10.49 -0.97 -16.81
N ASP A 288 11.40 -0.04 -16.51
CA ASP A 288 11.18 1.41 -16.65
C ASP A 288 11.27 1.89 -18.10
N LEU A 289 11.88 1.10 -18.97
CA LEU A 289 11.99 1.40 -20.39
C LEU A 289 10.67 1.13 -21.14
N ASN A 290 9.76 0.38 -20.51
CA ASN A 290 8.42 0.13 -21.02
C ASN A 290 7.46 1.06 -20.30
N ASN A 291 6.50 1.68 -21.02
CA ASN A 291 5.41 2.41 -20.36
C ASN A 291 4.72 1.46 -19.36
N ASP A 292 4.37 1.95 -18.17
CA ASP A 292 3.54 1.20 -17.20
C ASP A 292 2.23 0.82 -17.93
N VAL A 293 2.18 -0.39 -18.48
CA VAL A 293 0.99 -0.88 -19.17
C VAL A 293 0.01 -1.21 -18.06
N GLY A 294 -1.05 -0.42 -17.92
CA GLY A 294 -2.14 -0.70 -16.97
C GLY A 294 -2.49 -2.18 -17.04
N GLY A 295 -2.26 -2.90 -15.94
CA GLY A 295 -2.34 -4.36 -15.92
C GLY A 295 -3.75 -4.87 -16.29
N LYS A 296 -3.83 -6.04 -16.94
CA LYS A 296 -5.10 -6.74 -17.14
C LYS A 296 -5.81 -6.97 -15.80
N ARG A 297 -7.15 -6.92 -15.80
CA ARG A 297 -8.00 -7.22 -14.63
C ARG A 297 -7.49 -8.46 -13.89
N GLY A 298 -7.30 -8.35 -12.58
CA GLY A 298 -7.00 -9.47 -11.68
C GLY A 298 -5.51 -9.82 -11.51
N ALA A 299 -4.62 -9.26 -12.33
CA ALA A 299 -3.17 -9.46 -12.23
C ALA A 299 -2.48 -8.18 -11.76
N LYS A 300 -2.34 -8.05 -10.42
CA LYS A 300 -1.80 -6.90 -9.66
C LYS A 300 -2.79 -5.72 -9.54
N CYS A 301 -2.76 -5.04 -8.38
CA CYS A 301 -3.56 -3.86 -8.03
C CYS A 301 -3.46 -2.86 -9.25
N SER A 302 -4.48 -2.80 -10.14
CA SER A 302 -4.45 -2.09 -11.44
C SER A 302 -5.63 -1.11 -11.61
N LYS A 303 -5.34 0.13 -12.03
CA LYS A 303 -6.37 1.17 -12.29
C LYS A 303 -7.11 0.81 -13.59
N PHE A 304 -8.41 1.07 -13.62
CA PHE A 304 -9.23 0.99 -14.82
C PHE A 304 -8.74 1.99 -15.87
N TYR A 305 -7.84 1.55 -16.74
CA TYR A 305 -7.21 2.39 -17.76
C TYR A 305 -7.94 2.36 -19.12
N SER A 306 -8.95 1.49 -19.28
CA SER A 306 -9.53 1.17 -20.59
C SER A 306 -10.35 2.30 -21.24
N GLN A 307 -10.65 3.40 -20.55
CA GLN A 307 -11.49 4.47 -21.11
C GLN A 307 -10.74 5.58 -21.87
N TYR A 308 -9.40 5.66 -21.75
CA TYR A 308 -8.63 6.83 -22.21
C TYR A 308 -8.14 6.73 -23.66
N GLY A 309 -7.75 5.52 -24.09
CA GLY A 309 -7.25 5.27 -25.45
C GLY A 309 -8.29 5.52 -26.53
N GLU A 310 -9.55 5.16 -26.25
CA GLU A 310 -10.66 5.22 -27.21
C GLU A 310 -11.06 6.65 -27.60
N ARG A 311 -10.82 7.64 -26.73
CA ARG A 311 -11.23 9.05 -26.95
C ARG A 311 -10.13 9.98 -27.44
N ARG A 312 -8.92 9.47 -27.74
CA ARG A 312 -7.75 10.27 -28.16
C ARG A 312 -7.41 11.42 -27.18
N LEU A 313 -7.64 11.24 -25.88
CA LEU A 313 -7.34 12.21 -24.83
C LEU A 313 -5.99 11.94 -24.15
N THR A 314 -5.37 12.97 -23.56
CA THR A 314 -4.21 12.79 -22.66
C THR A 314 -4.58 11.99 -21.41
N GLY A 315 -3.59 11.62 -20.60
CA GLY A 315 -3.78 10.88 -19.36
C GLY A 315 -4.42 11.69 -18.22
N GLY A 316 -4.58 13.01 -18.41
CA GLY A 316 -5.11 13.92 -17.40
C GLY A 316 -4.01 14.69 -16.69
N ILE A 317 -4.17 14.90 -15.38
CA ILE A 317 -3.15 15.53 -14.53
C ILE A 317 -2.95 14.70 -13.26
N MET A 318 -1.74 14.69 -12.73
CA MET A 318 -1.46 14.22 -11.36
C MET A 318 -1.44 15.43 -10.44
N CYS A 319 -2.21 15.40 -9.35
CA CYS A 319 -2.25 16.44 -8.34
C CYS A 319 -1.67 15.96 -7.01
N VAL A 320 -1.08 16.89 -6.27
CA VAL A 320 -0.65 16.67 -4.88
C VAL A 320 -1.39 17.61 -3.95
N TRP A 321 -1.88 17.06 -2.85
CA TRP A 321 -2.67 17.74 -1.84
C TRP A 321 -2.06 17.51 -0.45
N CYS A 322 -2.30 18.43 0.48
CA CYS A 322 -2.11 18.15 1.91
C CYS A 322 -3.43 17.74 2.57
N THR A 323 -3.37 17.38 3.85
CA THR A 323 -4.53 17.00 4.68
C THR A 323 -5.60 18.10 4.80
N HIS A 324 -5.26 19.36 4.54
CA HIS A 324 -6.22 20.47 4.52
C HIS A 324 -6.90 20.68 3.15
N SER A 325 -6.77 19.72 2.22
CA SER A 325 -7.29 19.81 0.85
C SER A 325 -6.76 21.00 0.04
N ILE A 326 -5.54 21.46 0.35
CA ILE A 326 -4.83 22.49 -0.40
C ILE A 326 -3.90 21.80 -1.40
N CYS A 327 -4.01 22.18 -2.67
CA CYS A 327 -3.17 21.68 -3.75
C CYS A 327 -1.78 22.32 -3.68
N TYR A 328 -0.74 21.51 -3.67
CA TYR A 328 0.66 21.95 -3.73
C TYR A 328 1.18 22.04 -5.16
N GLY A 329 0.53 21.38 -6.10
CA GLY A 329 0.91 21.39 -7.49
C GLY A 329 0.22 20.33 -8.30
N PHE A 330 0.44 20.40 -9.60
CA PHE A 330 0.01 19.41 -10.55
C PHE A 330 1.01 19.27 -11.69
N HIS A 331 0.94 18.16 -12.41
CA HIS A 331 1.54 18.05 -13.73
C HIS A 331 0.64 17.30 -14.70
N CYS A 332 0.72 17.65 -15.98
CA CYS A 332 0.00 16.96 -17.04
C CYS A 332 0.63 15.59 -17.35
N ILE A 333 -0.23 14.59 -17.53
CA ILE A 333 0.15 13.23 -17.86
C ILE A 333 -0.10 13.03 -19.37
N PRO A 334 0.95 12.85 -20.20
CA PRO A 334 0.78 12.79 -21.65
C PRO A 334 -0.02 11.55 -22.10
N LYS A 335 0.28 10.39 -21.50
CA LYS A 335 -0.29 9.09 -21.88
C LYS A 335 -1.15 8.53 -20.76
N GLY A 336 -0.52 8.08 -19.68
CA GLY A 336 -1.16 7.38 -18.58
C GLY A 336 -0.45 7.54 -17.27
N GLU A 337 -1.25 7.58 -16.21
CA GLU A 337 -0.80 7.66 -14.83
C GLU A 337 -0.05 6.40 -14.43
N GLY A 338 1.07 6.58 -13.74
CA GLY A 338 1.84 5.50 -13.15
C GLY A 338 2.55 5.91 -11.87
N ARG A 339 3.32 4.98 -11.33
CA ARG A 339 4.12 5.22 -10.11
C ARG A 339 5.22 6.25 -10.37
N ASN A 340 5.69 6.32 -11.61
CA ASN A 340 6.74 7.25 -12.02
C ASN A 340 6.32 8.71 -11.87
N ASP A 341 5.04 9.05 -12.03
CA ASP A 341 4.53 10.42 -11.89
C ASP A 341 4.74 10.96 -10.47
N VAL A 342 4.29 10.19 -9.47
CA VAL A 342 4.46 10.53 -8.04
C VAL A 342 5.94 10.50 -7.65
N PHE A 343 6.66 9.44 -7.99
CA PHE A 343 8.09 9.31 -7.70
C PHE A 343 8.89 10.48 -8.25
N SER A 344 8.72 10.81 -9.53
CA SER A 344 9.52 11.84 -10.18
C SER A 344 9.20 13.22 -9.65
N ALA A 345 7.93 13.50 -9.34
CA ALA A 345 7.56 14.74 -8.70
C ALA A 345 8.20 14.89 -7.31
N LEU A 346 8.20 13.83 -6.50
CA LEU A 346 8.82 13.86 -5.17
C LEU A 346 10.32 14.14 -5.25
N ILE A 347 11.09 13.37 -6.03
CA ILE A 347 12.55 13.53 -6.04
C ILE A 347 13.02 14.86 -6.64
N THR A 348 12.26 15.43 -7.59
CA THR A 348 12.63 16.67 -8.28
C THR A 348 12.22 17.93 -7.53
N ARG A 349 11.24 17.83 -6.60
CA ARG A 349 10.65 19.01 -5.93
C ARG A 349 10.82 19.03 -4.40
N TRP A 350 10.95 17.88 -3.75
CA TRP A 350 11.07 17.80 -2.29
C TRP A 350 12.54 17.66 -1.86
N GLU A 351 13.00 18.55 -0.99
CA GLU A 351 14.34 18.43 -0.40
C GLU A 351 14.50 17.10 0.33
N ARG A 352 13.49 16.71 1.09
CA ARG A 352 13.38 15.43 1.81
C ARG A 352 12.02 14.82 1.52
N ALA A 353 11.96 13.49 1.41
CA ALA A 353 10.69 12.82 1.17
C ALA A 353 9.69 13.12 2.31
N PRO A 354 8.38 13.24 1.99
CA PRO A 354 7.34 13.35 3.01
C PRO A 354 7.42 12.18 3.99
N LYS A 355 6.98 12.40 5.23
CA LYS A 355 6.81 11.33 6.22
C LYS A 355 5.82 10.29 5.69
N ARG A 356 4.74 10.72 5.05
CA ARG A 356 3.72 9.84 4.46
C ARG A 356 3.31 10.26 3.07
N VAL A 357 3.22 9.27 2.18
CA VAL A 357 2.69 9.41 0.83
C VAL A 357 1.43 8.55 0.73
N ILE A 358 0.28 9.22 0.65
CA ILE A 358 -1.02 8.60 0.49
C ILE A 358 -1.35 8.59 -1.01
N TYR A 359 -1.64 7.41 -1.57
CA TYR A 359 -1.90 7.23 -2.99
C TYR A 359 -2.57 5.88 -3.26
N ASP A 360 -3.53 5.81 -4.19
CA ASP A 360 -4.23 4.57 -4.54
C ASP A 360 -3.26 3.42 -4.90
N PHE A 361 -2.18 3.73 -5.63
CA PHE A 361 -1.16 2.74 -6.02
C PHE A 361 0.05 2.72 -5.08
N ALA A 362 -0.10 3.17 -3.83
CA ALA A 362 0.97 3.23 -2.84
C ALA A 362 1.67 1.87 -2.63
N CYS A 363 0.91 0.77 -2.65
CA CYS A 363 1.44 -0.60 -2.52
C CYS A 363 2.50 -0.94 -3.58
N ALA A 364 2.40 -0.36 -4.78
CA ALA A 364 3.33 -0.56 -5.87
C ALA A 364 4.34 0.59 -5.97
N LEU A 365 3.99 1.79 -5.48
CA LEU A 365 4.87 2.96 -5.40
C LEU A 365 5.98 2.77 -4.37
N GLY A 366 5.69 2.24 -3.17
CA GLY A 366 6.70 2.06 -2.12
C GLY A 366 7.93 1.25 -2.59
N PRO A 367 7.75 0.02 -3.12
CA PRO A 367 8.85 -0.76 -3.70
C PRO A 367 9.53 -0.07 -4.89
N TYR A 368 8.77 0.69 -5.68
CA TYR A 368 9.30 1.47 -6.80
C TYR A 368 10.27 2.55 -6.29
N CYS A 369 9.87 3.30 -5.27
CA CYS A 369 10.69 4.30 -4.60
C CYS A 369 11.93 3.69 -3.93
N MET A 370 11.74 2.65 -3.11
CA MET A 370 12.84 2.01 -2.35
C MET A 370 13.88 1.32 -3.24
N THR A 371 13.48 0.80 -4.40
CA THR A 371 14.45 0.22 -5.36
C THR A 371 15.33 1.29 -5.97
N ARG A 372 14.83 2.51 -6.15
CA ARG A 372 15.52 3.59 -6.89
C ARG A 372 16.32 4.50 -5.99
N GLU A 373 15.68 5.01 -4.94
CA GLU A 373 16.24 6.04 -4.07
C GLU A 373 16.00 5.68 -2.60
N PRO A 374 16.55 4.54 -2.12
CA PRO A 374 16.27 4.02 -0.78
C PRO A 374 16.69 5.00 0.33
N VAL A 375 17.79 5.74 0.15
CA VAL A 375 18.25 6.74 1.12
C VAL A 375 17.23 7.88 1.26
N PHE A 376 16.62 8.31 0.15
CA PHE A 376 15.64 9.40 0.16
C PHE A 376 14.31 8.98 0.80
N PHE A 377 13.90 7.72 0.59
CA PHE A 377 12.60 7.20 1.01
C PHE A 377 12.62 6.30 2.25
N ALA A 378 13.79 6.04 2.87
CA ALA A 378 13.92 5.14 4.02
C ALA A 378 12.98 5.49 5.19
N ASN A 379 12.68 6.78 5.35
CA ASN A 379 11.83 7.30 6.42
C ASN A 379 10.38 7.55 5.97
N THR A 380 10.03 7.19 4.74
CA THR A 380 8.71 7.47 4.15
C THR A 380 7.80 6.26 4.22
N GLN A 381 6.59 6.46 4.74
CA GLN A 381 5.53 5.48 4.72
C GLN A 381 4.63 5.68 3.50
N PHE A 382 4.32 4.61 2.78
CA PHE A 382 3.44 4.62 1.61
C PHE A 382 2.13 3.94 1.96
N LEU A 383 1.02 4.69 1.89
CA LEU A 383 -0.30 4.24 2.33
C LEU A 383 -1.32 4.39 1.20
N ILE A 384 -2.14 3.35 1.01
CA ILE A 384 -3.29 3.35 0.14
C ILE A 384 -4.36 4.20 0.79
N ASP A 385 -4.99 5.04 -0.03
CA ASP A 385 -6.15 5.82 0.37
C ASP A 385 -7.33 4.89 0.75
N ASP A 386 -8.03 5.24 1.83
CA ASP A 386 -9.05 4.40 2.44
C ASP A 386 -10.24 4.12 1.50
N PHE A 387 -10.59 5.07 0.62
CA PHE A 387 -11.69 4.92 -0.35
C PHE A 387 -11.39 3.87 -1.43
N HIS A 388 -10.11 3.67 -1.74
CA HIS A 388 -9.68 2.74 -2.78
C HIS A 388 -9.31 1.36 -2.22
N SER A 389 -9.41 1.17 -0.90
CA SER A 389 -9.02 -0.07 -0.21
C SER A 389 -9.76 -1.33 -0.71
N VAL A 390 -11.02 -1.19 -1.15
CA VAL A 390 -11.85 -2.30 -1.66
C VAL A 390 -11.25 -2.95 -2.91
N GLY A 391 -10.53 -2.19 -3.74
CA GLY A 391 -9.86 -2.70 -4.94
C GLY A 391 -8.57 -3.50 -4.67
N HIS A 392 -8.12 -3.54 -3.41
CA HIS A 392 -6.77 -3.97 -3.01
C HIS A 392 -6.77 -5.27 -2.17
N THR A 393 -7.60 -6.25 -2.53
CA THR A 393 -7.78 -7.50 -1.74
C THR A 393 -6.53 -8.38 -1.58
N LYS A 394 -5.50 -8.19 -2.41
CA LYS A 394 -4.22 -8.94 -2.36
C LYS A 394 -3.09 -8.18 -1.70
N CYS A 395 -3.28 -6.88 -1.49
CA CYS A 395 -2.28 -5.96 -0.98
C CYS A 395 -2.27 -6.08 0.58
N ALA A 396 -1.10 -6.06 1.24
CA ALA A 396 -0.98 -6.34 2.69
C ALA A 396 -1.56 -5.24 3.61
N PRO A 397 -2.02 -5.56 4.84
CA PRO A 397 -2.59 -4.59 5.78
C PRO A 397 -1.70 -3.36 6.06
N ALA A 398 -0.38 -3.53 6.09
CA ALA A 398 0.58 -2.44 6.27
C ALA A 398 0.60 -1.40 5.13
N ALA A 399 -0.05 -1.69 4.00
CA ALA A 399 -0.20 -0.73 2.92
C ALA A 399 -1.43 0.18 3.08
N PHE A 400 -2.31 -0.02 4.06
CA PHE A 400 -3.57 0.75 4.16
C PHE A 400 -3.53 1.75 5.30
N LEU A 401 -3.94 3.00 5.05
CA LEU A 401 -4.03 4.03 6.08
C LEU A 401 -4.95 3.62 7.24
N LYS A 402 -6.12 3.05 6.95
CA LYS A 402 -7.07 2.53 7.95
C LYS A 402 -6.44 1.62 8.99
N THR A 403 -5.51 0.74 8.58
CA THR A 403 -4.80 -0.16 9.52
C THR A 403 -4.05 0.62 10.58
N TYR A 404 -3.43 1.75 10.22
CA TYR A 404 -2.69 2.59 11.15
C TYR A 404 -3.63 3.48 11.98
N CYS A 405 -4.73 3.97 11.41
CA CYS A 405 -5.74 4.73 12.16
C CYS A 405 -6.34 3.93 13.33
N ASN A 406 -6.42 2.59 13.20
CA ASN A 406 -6.91 1.71 14.26
C ASN A 406 -5.97 1.64 15.48
N VAL A 407 -4.67 1.88 15.31
CA VAL A 407 -3.68 1.83 16.39
C VAL A 407 -3.16 3.21 16.81
N ASP A 408 -3.28 4.21 15.93
CA ASP A 408 -2.90 5.59 16.20
C ASP A 408 -4.02 6.54 15.73
N ALA A 409 -4.86 6.95 16.68
CA ALA A 409 -5.98 7.85 16.42
C ALA A 409 -5.54 9.20 15.82
N ARG A 410 -4.28 9.63 15.99
CA ARG A 410 -3.78 10.88 15.38
C ARG A 410 -3.76 10.80 13.86
N LEU A 411 -3.69 9.61 13.29
CA LEU A 411 -3.70 9.40 11.84
C LEU A 411 -5.11 9.50 11.26
N SER A 412 -6.16 9.40 12.08
CA SER A 412 -7.54 9.65 11.63
C SER A 412 -7.78 11.09 11.16
N TYR A 413 -6.94 12.04 11.62
CA TYR A 413 -6.96 13.43 11.13
C TYR A 413 -6.32 13.60 9.75
N ILE A 414 -5.67 12.57 9.21
CA ILE A 414 -5.22 12.58 7.82
C ILE A 414 -6.47 12.44 6.95
N ASN A 415 -6.94 13.55 6.41
CA ASN A 415 -8.02 13.59 5.44
C ASN A 415 -7.59 12.95 4.12
N SER A 416 -7.63 11.62 4.03
CA SER A 416 -7.24 10.88 2.84
C SER A 416 -8.15 11.21 1.64
N SER A 417 -9.40 11.62 1.89
CA SER A 417 -10.34 12.15 0.90
C SER A 417 -9.95 13.50 0.29
N ALA A 418 -8.83 14.13 0.70
CA ALA A 418 -8.42 15.40 0.12
C ALA A 418 -8.21 15.31 -1.41
N GLY A 419 -7.68 14.18 -1.89
CA GLY A 419 -7.56 13.87 -3.31
C GLY A 419 -8.93 13.79 -3.98
N GLU A 420 -9.82 12.96 -3.46
CA GLU A 420 -11.19 12.78 -3.97
C GLU A 420 -12.00 14.08 -3.99
N CYS A 421 -11.95 14.86 -2.91
CA CYS A 421 -12.60 16.17 -2.82
C CYS A 421 -12.06 17.12 -3.89
N GLY A 422 -10.73 17.20 -4.03
CA GLY A 422 -10.07 18.00 -5.06
C GLY A 422 -10.47 17.56 -6.47
N ASN A 423 -10.55 16.26 -6.70
CA ASN A 423 -10.94 15.66 -7.97
C ASN A 423 -12.40 15.94 -8.32
N SER A 424 -13.31 15.86 -7.36
CA SER A 424 -14.71 16.24 -7.54
C SER A 424 -14.82 17.72 -7.95
N GLY A 425 -14.00 18.58 -7.35
CA GLY A 425 -13.83 19.97 -7.79
C GLY A 425 -13.36 20.07 -9.24
N LEU A 426 -12.24 19.43 -9.59
CA LEU A 426 -11.68 19.43 -10.93
C LEU A 426 -12.61 18.79 -11.97
N GLY A 427 -13.47 17.86 -11.56
CA GLY A 427 -14.50 17.25 -12.39
C GLY A 427 -15.44 18.28 -13.03
N ARG A 428 -15.68 19.40 -12.35
CA ARG A 428 -16.54 20.50 -12.83
C ARG A 428 -15.98 21.20 -14.07
N ILE A 429 -14.66 21.22 -14.23
CA ILE A 429 -13.98 21.85 -15.37
C ILE A 429 -13.55 20.86 -16.45
N ARG A 430 -13.74 19.55 -16.23
CA ARG A 430 -13.30 18.47 -17.13
C ARG A 430 -13.80 18.63 -18.56
N LYS A 431 -15.09 18.90 -18.73
CA LYS A 431 -15.68 19.08 -20.07
C LYS A 431 -15.05 20.27 -20.79
N SER A 432 -14.92 21.42 -20.11
CA SER A 432 -14.30 22.62 -20.67
C SER A 432 -12.85 22.37 -21.10
N VAL A 433 -12.04 21.74 -20.23
CA VAL A 433 -10.63 21.42 -20.53
C VAL A 433 -10.50 20.50 -21.74
N SER A 434 -11.43 19.56 -21.95
CA SER A 434 -11.36 18.61 -23.06
C SER A 434 -11.39 19.25 -24.46
N TYR A 435 -11.94 20.47 -24.58
CA TYR A 435 -11.98 21.24 -25.83
C TYR A 435 -10.85 22.27 -25.96
N MET A 436 -9.96 22.38 -24.97
CA MET A 436 -8.88 23.37 -24.95
C MET A 436 -7.61 22.85 -25.64
N SER A 437 -6.80 23.78 -26.16
CA SER A 437 -5.40 23.50 -26.49
C SER A 437 -4.56 23.35 -25.22
N GLN A 438 -3.37 22.73 -25.32
CA GLN A 438 -2.48 22.45 -24.18
C GLN A 438 -2.28 23.68 -23.28
N GLY A 439 -1.83 24.80 -23.83
CA GLY A 439 -1.54 26.01 -23.04
C GLY A 439 -2.77 26.55 -22.30
N ARG A 440 -3.95 26.54 -22.95
CA ARG A 440 -5.21 26.96 -22.32
C ARG A 440 -5.66 26.00 -21.22
N ALA A 441 -5.53 24.69 -21.47
CA ALA A 441 -5.85 23.66 -20.48
C ALA A 441 -4.98 23.81 -19.22
N ILE A 442 -3.67 24.00 -19.38
CA ILE A 442 -2.71 24.21 -18.29
C ILE A 442 -3.06 25.47 -17.48
N LEU A 443 -3.25 26.60 -18.16
CA LEU A 443 -3.58 27.87 -17.52
C LEU A 443 -4.91 27.79 -16.75
N TYR A 444 -5.94 27.23 -17.38
CA TYR A 444 -7.27 27.11 -16.77
C TYR A 444 -7.24 26.21 -15.53
N SER A 445 -6.53 25.09 -15.59
CA SER A 445 -6.33 24.18 -14.46
C SER A 445 -5.63 24.89 -13.30
N LYS A 446 -4.58 25.66 -13.59
CA LYS A 446 -3.85 26.46 -12.59
C LYS A 446 -4.75 27.51 -11.93
N VAL A 447 -5.52 28.27 -12.71
CA VAL A 447 -6.43 29.30 -12.17
C VAL A 447 -7.49 28.65 -11.27
N PHE A 448 -8.10 27.55 -11.72
CA PHE A 448 -9.05 26.79 -10.91
C PHE A 448 -8.46 26.36 -9.57
N LEU A 449 -7.28 25.75 -9.57
CA LEU A 449 -6.60 25.30 -8.35
C LEU A 449 -6.20 26.47 -7.44
N CYS A 450 -5.87 27.63 -8.00
CA CYS A 450 -5.59 28.83 -7.20
C CYS A 450 -6.85 29.34 -6.48
N ILE A 451 -8.00 29.35 -7.16
CA ILE A 451 -9.29 29.71 -6.56
C ILE A 451 -9.68 28.69 -5.50
N TRP A 452 -9.57 27.39 -5.81
CA TRP A 452 -9.80 26.31 -4.85
C TRP A 452 -8.99 26.51 -3.58
N ASN A 453 -7.69 26.72 -3.71
CA ASN A 453 -6.80 26.93 -2.58
C ASN A 453 -7.19 28.15 -1.74
N ARG A 454 -7.51 29.28 -2.38
CA ARG A 454 -7.97 30.49 -1.67
C ARG A 454 -9.23 30.21 -0.84
N LEU A 455 -10.21 29.55 -1.43
CA LEU A 455 -11.46 29.19 -0.73
C LEU A 455 -11.22 28.20 0.42
N ARG A 456 -10.30 27.24 0.25
CA ARG A 456 -9.93 26.31 1.33
C ARG A 456 -9.20 27.02 2.46
N ILE A 457 -8.26 27.91 2.14
CA ILE A 457 -7.52 28.69 3.15
C ILE A 457 -8.48 29.56 3.97
N GLN A 458 -9.41 30.28 3.33
CA GLN A 458 -10.42 31.08 4.04
C GLN A 458 -11.26 30.27 5.04
N LYS A 459 -11.51 28.99 4.76
CA LYS A 459 -12.23 28.08 5.66
C LYS A 459 -11.36 27.49 6.78
N LEU A 460 -10.03 27.62 6.71
CA LEU A 460 -9.13 27.19 7.78
C LEU A 460 -8.94 28.27 8.85
N ASP A 461 -9.24 29.52 8.49
CA ASP A 461 -9.13 30.71 9.35
C ASP A 461 -10.47 31.00 10.09
N GLN A 462 -11.54 30.30 9.72
CA GLN A 462 -12.83 30.23 10.42
C GLN A 462 -12.86 29.00 11.32
#